data_AF-A0A847JPH4-F1
#
_entry.id   AF-A0A847JPH4-F1
#
_cell.length_a   1.000
_cell.length_b   1.000
_cell.length_c   1.000
_cell.angle_alpha   90.00
_cell.angle_beta   90.00
_cell.angle_gamma   90.00
#
_symmetry.space_group_name_H-M   'P 1'
#
loop_
_entity.id
_entity.type
_entity.pdbx_description
1 polymer ?
#
loop_
_entity_poly.entity_id
_entity_poly.type
_entity_poly.pdbx_seq_one_letter_code
_entity_poly.pdbx_strand_id
1 'polypeptide(L)'
;MKGLSLVAFLTQLEVGLTYSGPRVSDDNPFIESFFKSVKYRVGYPKVFSGILSAREWFARFIDWYNNEHRHSGIGYVTPHEKHSGADILIFERRQITLDAVAAVHP
;
A
#
# COMPACT_ATOMS: atom_id res chain seq x y z
N MET A 1 18.76 17.68 17.74
CA MET A 1 18.19 16.89 18.86
C MET A 1 16.83 16.20 18.58
N LYS A 2 16.16 16.40 17.43
CA LYS A 2 14.87 15.71 17.13
C LYS A 2 14.98 14.20 16.86
N GLY A 3 16.15 13.71 16.42
CA GLY A 3 16.38 12.29 16.15
C GLY A 3 16.47 11.44 17.42
N LEU A 4 17.17 11.92 18.46
CA LEU A 4 17.29 11.24 19.75
C LEU A 4 15.94 11.04 20.44
N SER A 5 15.05 12.04 20.35
CA SER A 5 13.68 11.92 20.90
C SER A 5 12.82 10.90 20.15
N LEU A 6 13.01 10.74 18.84
CA LEU A 6 12.28 9.75 18.05
C LEU A 6 12.74 8.32 18.37
N VAL A 7 14.05 8.09 18.46
CA VAL A 7 14.61 6.78 18.81
C VAL A 7 14.14 6.35 20.19
N ALA A 8 14.23 7.23 21.19
CA ALA A 8 13.76 6.93 22.55
C ALA A 8 12.26 6.57 22.57
N PHE A 9 11.43 7.31 21.82
CA PHE A 9 10.00 7.04 21.72
C PHE A 9 9.70 5.68 21.06
N LEU A 10 10.36 5.36 19.95
CA LEU A 10 10.14 4.09 19.25
C LEU A 10 10.63 2.89 20.08
N THR A 11 11.76 3.03 20.78
CA THR A 11 12.22 2.02 21.74
C THR A 11 11.23 1.81 22.87
N GLN A 12 10.61 2.88 23.39
CA GLN A 12 9.58 2.76 24.43
C GLN A 12 8.33 2.03 23.92
N LEU A 13 8.00 2.16 22.63
CA LEU A 13 6.91 1.42 21.97
C LEU A 13 7.32 0.01 21.52
N GLU A 14 8.55 -0.43 21.84
CA GLU A 14 9.12 -1.71 21.41
C GLU A 14 9.13 -1.89 19.88
N VAL A 15 9.19 -0.77 19.14
CA VAL A 15 9.27 -0.77 17.68
C VAL A 15 10.74 -0.93 17.27
N GLY A 16 11.05 -2.05 16.62
CA GLY A 16 12.38 -2.31 16.05
C GLY A 16 12.76 -1.27 14.98
N LEU A 17 13.96 -0.70 15.11
CA LEU A 17 14.50 0.25 14.15
C LEU A 17 15.38 -0.47 13.13
N THR A 18 15.01 -0.38 11.85
CA THR A 18 15.82 -0.84 10.73
C THR A 18 16.20 0.34 9.85
N TYR A 19 17.43 0.33 9.34
CA TYR A 19 17.98 1.39 8.50
C TYR A 19 18.47 0.81 7.19
N SER A 20 18.17 1.49 6.10
CA SER A 20 18.79 1.21 4.80
C SER A 20 20.29 1.53 4.85
N GLY A 21 21.06 0.76 4.10
CA GLY A 21 22.46 0.97 3.85
C GLY A 21 22.71 2.38 3.27
N PRO A 22 23.82 3.03 3.66
CA PRO A 22 24.15 4.33 3.09
C PRO A 22 24.24 4.27 1.56
N ARG A 23 23.42 5.09 0.89
CA ARG A 23 23.37 5.21 -0.58
C ARG A 23 22.90 3.95 -1.32
N VAL A 24 22.10 3.11 -0.66
CA VAL A 24 21.45 1.94 -1.28
C VAL A 24 19.95 2.22 -1.38
N SER A 25 19.49 2.66 -2.54
CA SER A 25 18.07 2.95 -2.81
C SER A 25 17.20 1.70 -2.71
N ASP A 26 17.76 0.57 -3.15
CA ASP A 26 17.02 -0.67 -3.37
C ASP A 26 16.74 -1.44 -2.08
N ASP A 27 17.19 -0.94 -0.93
CA ASP A 27 16.94 -1.54 0.39
C ASP A 27 15.49 -1.41 0.85
N ASN A 28 14.69 -0.51 0.26
CA ASN A 28 13.27 -0.39 0.54
C ASN A 28 12.43 -0.34 -0.75
N PRO A 29 12.44 -1.42 -1.55
CA PRO A 29 11.81 -1.42 -2.87
C PRO A 29 10.28 -1.27 -2.78
N PHE A 30 9.69 -1.64 -1.64
CA PHE A 30 8.26 -1.47 -1.37
C PHE A 30 7.84 0.02 -1.38
N ILE A 31 8.55 0.88 -0.65
CA ILE A 31 8.16 2.29 -0.59
C ILE A 31 8.41 3.00 -1.92
N GLU A 32 9.43 2.60 -2.67
CA GLU A 32 9.70 3.15 -4.00
C GLU A 32 8.59 2.80 -4.99
N SER A 33 8.12 1.55 -4.97
CA SER A 33 6.96 1.11 -5.77
C SER A 33 5.69 1.90 -5.42
N PHE A 34 5.46 2.16 -4.13
CA PHE A 34 4.38 3.02 -3.68
C PHE A 34 4.50 4.45 -4.24
N PHE A 35 5.66 5.10 -4.11
CA PHE A 35 5.86 6.45 -4.64
C PHE A 35 5.78 6.53 -6.16
N LYS A 36 6.18 5.48 -6.87
CA LYS A 36 5.91 5.35 -8.31
C LYS A 36 4.41 5.34 -8.57
N SER A 37 3.64 4.53 -7.85
CA SER A 37 2.18 4.47 -8.00
C SER A 37 1.50 5.83 -7.74
N VAL A 38 1.96 6.57 -6.72
CA VAL A 38 1.51 7.94 -6.45
C VAL A 38 1.74 8.86 -7.66
N LYS A 39 2.97 8.91 -8.18
CA LYS A 39 3.37 9.85 -9.23
C LYS A 39 2.76 9.55 -10.59
N TYR A 40 2.53 8.27 -10.88
CA TYR A 40 1.97 7.81 -12.16
C TYR A 40 0.44 7.77 -12.16
N ARG A 41 -0.21 8.02 -11.02
CA ARG A 41 -1.66 8.08 -10.95
C ARG A 41 -2.19 9.29 -11.72
N VAL A 42 -3.24 9.06 -12.49
CA VAL A 42 -4.03 10.11 -13.13
C VAL A 42 -4.49 11.13 -12.08
N GLY A 43 -4.14 12.40 -12.31
CA GLY A 43 -4.49 13.50 -11.41
C GLY A 43 -3.40 13.89 -10.42
N TYR A 44 -2.23 13.24 -10.40
CA TYR A 44 -1.08 13.76 -9.66
C TYR A 44 -0.63 15.11 -10.26
N PRO A 45 -0.67 16.21 -9.50
CA PRO A 45 -0.39 17.52 -10.06
C PRO A 45 1.12 17.73 -10.22
N LYS A 46 1.52 18.49 -11.26
CA LYS A 46 2.93 18.91 -11.43
C LYS A 46 3.41 19.77 -10.26
N VAL A 47 2.53 20.63 -9.75
CA VAL A 47 2.76 21.51 -8.60
C VAL A 47 1.46 21.60 -7.81
N PHE A 48 1.55 21.52 -6.49
CA PHE A 48 0.42 21.76 -5.59
C PHE A 48 0.25 23.26 -5.36
N SER A 49 -0.99 23.75 -5.27
CA SER A 49 -1.27 25.18 -5.03
C SER A 49 -0.95 25.63 -3.60
N GLY A 50 -0.78 24.67 -2.68
CA GLY A 50 -0.36 24.90 -1.31
C GLY A 50 -0.48 23.64 -0.45
N ILE A 51 -0.09 23.73 0.83
CA ILE A 51 -0.06 22.58 1.73
C ILE A 51 -1.43 21.92 1.94
N LEU A 52 -2.51 22.71 1.97
CA LEU A 52 -3.86 22.17 2.11
C LEU A 52 -4.25 21.34 0.89
N SER A 53 -4.04 21.87 -0.31
CA SER A 53 -4.30 21.14 -1.56
C SER A 53 -3.52 19.82 -1.64
N ALA A 54 -2.27 19.81 -1.16
CA ALA A 54 -1.45 18.61 -1.10
C ALA A 54 -2.04 17.59 -0.13
N ARG A 55 -2.36 18.01 1.11
CA ARG A 55 -2.96 17.13 2.12
C ARG A 55 -4.26 16.50 1.65
N GLU A 56 -5.15 17.29 1.07
CA GLU A 56 -6.42 16.80 0.54
C GLU A 56 -6.23 15.81 -0.60
N TRP A 57 -5.32 16.11 -1.54
CA TRP A 57 -5.02 15.21 -2.64
C TRP A 57 -4.44 13.89 -2.13
N PHE A 58 -3.46 13.93 -1.23
CA PHE A 58 -2.85 12.74 -0.67
C PHE A 58 -3.84 11.93 0.17
N ALA A 59 -4.71 12.57 0.95
CA ALA A 59 -5.75 11.87 1.70
C ALA A 59 -6.68 11.07 0.77
N ARG A 60 -7.17 11.70 -0.30
CA ARG A 60 -7.97 11.00 -1.33
C ARG A 60 -7.20 9.88 -2.02
N PHE A 61 -5.93 10.11 -2.33
CA PHE A 61 -5.09 9.08 -2.94
C PHE A 61 -4.92 7.88 -2.02
N ILE A 62 -4.62 8.08 -0.75
CA ILE A 62 -4.41 7.02 0.25
C ILE A 62 -5.70 6.21 0.47
N ASP A 63 -6.84 6.90 0.58
CA ASP A 63 -8.14 6.25 0.72
C ASP A 63 -8.43 5.34 -0.48
N TRP A 64 -8.31 5.89 -1.69
CA TRP A 64 -8.45 5.10 -2.91
C TRP A 64 -7.45 3.93 -2.98
N TYR A 65 -6.17 4.16 -2.64
CA TYR A 65 -5.13 3.14 -2.73
C TYR A 65 -5.43 1.94 -1.82
N ASN A 66 -5.93 2.21 -0.62
CA ASN A 66 -6.19 1.20 0.40
C ASN A 66 -7.56 0.53 0.26
N ASN A 67 -8.58 1.25 -0.18
CA ASN A 67 -9.97 0.81 -0.12
C ASN A 67 -10.61 0.51 -1.48
N GLU A 68 -10.02 0.97 -2.59
CA GLU A 68 -10.60 0.80 -3.93
C GLU A 68 -9.64 0.15 -4.93
N HIS A 69 -8.36 0.52 -4.91
CA HIS A 69 -7.38 0.02 -5.84
C HIS A 69 -7.02 -1.44 -5.54
N ARG A 70 -7.28 -2.33 -6.50
CA ARG A 70 -6.90 -3.74 -6.41
C ARG A 70 -5.50 -3.96 -6.97
N HIS A 71 -4.68 -4.70 -6.22
CA HIS A 71 -3.26 -4.89 -6.54
C HIS A 71 -3.00 -6.32 -6.99
N SER A 72 -2.37 -6.48 -8.15
CA SER A 72 -2.04 -7.80 -8.71
C SER A 72 -1.10 -8.60 -7.80
N GLY A 73 -0.13 -7.93 -7.15
CA GLY A 73 0.83 -8.55 -6.24
C GLY A 73 0.23 -9.19 -4.99
N ILE A 74 -1.04 -8.92 -4.68
CA ILE A 74 -1.78 -9.55 -3.57
C ILE A 74 -3.04 -10.28 -4.04
N GLY A 75 -3.14 -10.62 -5.33
CA GLY A 75 -4.27 -11.40 -5.86
C GLY A 75 -5.49 -10.56 -6.24
N TYR A 76 -5.30 -9.31 -6.69
CA TYR A 76 -6.38 -8.40 -7.10
C TYR A 76 -7.43 -8.20 -6.00
N VAL A 77 -6.97 -7.98 -4.78
CA VAL A 77 -7.75 -7.42 -3.66
C VAL A 77 -7.16 -6.06 -3.29
N THR A 78 -7.90 -5.29 -2.51
CA THR A 78 -7.43 -4.02 -1.95
C THR A 78 -6.50 -4.27 -0.76
N PRO A 79 -5.59 -3.35 -0.42
CA PRO A 79 -4.74 -3.48 0.76
C PRO A 79 -5.56 -3.61 2.05
N HIS A 80 -6.70 -2.95 2.15
CA HIS A 80 -7.60 -3.06 3.31
C HIS A 80 -8.23 -4.45 3.42
N GLU A 81 -8.74 -5.02 2.32
CA GLU A 81 -9.27 -6.39 2.31
C GLU A 81 -8.18 -7.40 2.72
N LYS A 82 -6.94 -7.20 2.24
CA LYS A 82 -5.81 -8.06 2.61
C LYS A 82 -5.42 -7.92 4.08
N HIS A 83 -5.41 -6.69 4.60
CA HIS A 83 -5.03 -6.42 5.98
C HIS A 83 -6.06 -6.93 6.99
N SER A 84 -7.35 -6.82 6.65
CA SER A 84 -8.45 -7.30 7.50
C SER A 84 -8.67 -8.81 7.41
N GLY A 85 -8.05 -9.52 6.46
CA GLY A 85 -8.25 -10.94 6.20
C GLY A 85 -9.52 -11.27 5.41
N ALA A 86 -10.24 -10.25 4.91
CA ALA A 86 -11.42 -10.43 4.07
C ALA A 86 -11.09 -11.09 2.72
N ASP A 87 -9.82 -11.03 2.29
CA ASP A 87 -9.32 -11.67 1.08
C ASP A 87 -9.52 -13.19 1.08
N ILE A 88 -9.49 -13.84 2.24
CA ILE A 88 -9.69 -15.29 2.38
C ILE A 88 -11.04 -15.72 1.78
N LEU A 89 -12.12 -15.09 2.23
CA LEU A 89 -13.48 -15.37 1.75
C LEU A 89 -13.64 -14.99 0.27
N ILE A 90 -12.97 -13.92 -0.17
CA ILE A 90 -12.96 -13.51 -1.58
C ILE A 90 -12.32 -14.60 -2.44
N PHE A 91 -11.19 -15.16 -2.02
CA PHE A 91 -10.50 -16.21 -2.76
C PHE A 91 -11.26 -17.53 -2.78
N GLU A 92 -11.86 -17.94 -1.66
CA GLU A 92 -12.74 -19.11 -1.62
C GLU A 92 -13.89 -19.00 -2.63
N ARG A 93 -14.57 -17.84 -2.66
CA ARG A 93 -15.65 -17.60 -3.62
C ARG A 93 -15.18 -17.62 -5.08
N ARG A 94 -13.99 -17.07 -5.36
CA ARG A 94 -13.39 -17.13 -6.70
C ARG A 94 -13.07 -18.57 -7.08
N GLN A 95 -12.53 -19.38 -6.17
CA GLN A 95 -12.21 -20.77 -6.44
C GLN A 95 -13.47 -21.59 -6.78
N ILE A 96 -14.55 -21.43 -5.99
CA ILE A 96 -15.84 -22.08 -6.28
C ILE A 96 -16.32 -21.77 -7.70
N THR A 97 -16.16 -20.51 -8.14
CA THR A 97 -16.55 -20.09 -9.49
C THR A 97 -15.68 -20.77 -10.56
N LEU A 98 -14.37 -20.84 -10.34
CA LEU A 98 -13.44 -21.50 -11.26
C LEU A 98 -13.71 -23.00 -11.36
N ASP A 99 -13.95 -23.67 -10.23
CA ASP A 99 -14.25 -25.11 -10.18
C ASP A 99 -15.54 -25.43 -10.92
N ALA A 100 -16.58 -24.60 -10.75
CA ALA A 100 -17.84 -24.76 -11.47
C ALA A 100 -17.66 -24.61 -12.99
N VAL A 101 -16.85 -23.65 -13.43
CA VAL A 101 -16.55 -23.47 -14.87
C VAL A 101 -15.75 -24.65 -15.42
N ALA A 102 -14.73 -25.12 -14.69
CA ALA A 102 -13.91 -26.26 -15.09
C ALA A 102 -14.74 -27.55 -15.23
N ALA A 103 -15.72 -27.77 -14.35
CA ALA A 103 -16.60 -28.94 -14.44
C ALA A 103 -17.48 -28.94 -15.72
N VAL A 104 -17.82 -27.76 -16.25
CA VAL A 104 -18.62 -27.62 -17.48
C VAL A 104 -17.73 -27.63 -18.74
N HIS A 105 -16.46 -27.25 -18.61
CA HIS A 105 -15.49 -27.13 -19.70
C HIS A 105 -14.15 -27.78 -19.32
N PRO A 106 -14.07 -29.13 -19.31
CA PRO A 106 -12.85 -29.87 -18.96
C PRO A 106 -11.73 -29.74 -20.01
#